data_AF-A0A852WNC2-F1
#
_entry.id   AF-A0A852WNC2-F1
#
_cell.length_a   1.000
_cell.length_b   1.000
_cell.length_c   1.000
_cell.angle_alpha   90.00
_cell.angle_beta   90.00
_cell.angle_gamma   90.00
#
_symmetry.space_group_name_H-M   'P 1'
#
loop_
_entity.id
_entity.type
_entity.pdbx_description
1 polymer ?
#
loop_
_entity_poly.entity_id
_entity_poly.type
_entity_poly.pdbx_seq_one_letter_code
_entity_poly.pdbx_strand_id
1 'polypeptide(L)' 'MRDPDPADSSGSDQLDEAVEAAEQHQQADEDADPNEHVVVRDPETGRLREERAQ' A
#
# COMPACT_ATOMS: atom_id res chain seq x y z
N MET A 1 -30.09 -12.16 -30.00
CA MET A 1 -29.12 -11.21 -29.42
C MET A 1 -28.95 -11.63 -27.96
N ARG A 2 -27.72 -11.84 -27.51
CA ARG A 2 -27.43 -12.29 -26.14
C ARG A 2 -27.16 -11.03 -25.34
N ASP A 3 -28.01 -10.74 -24.36
CA ASP A 3 -27.83 -9.59 -23.49
C ASP A 3 -26.46 -9.72 -22.78
N PRO A 4 -25.70 -8.61 -22.68
CA PRO A 4 -24.40 -8.63 -22.02
C PRO A 4 -24.57 -9.00 -20.53
N ASP A 5 -23.68 -9.88 -20.07
CA ASP A 5 -23.61 -10.37 -18.70
C ASP A 5 -23.32 -9.19 -17.74
N PRO A 6 -24.10 -8.98 -16.66
CA PRO A 6 -23.86 -7.92 -15.68
C PRO A 6 -22.55 -8.09 -14.89
N ALA A 7 -21.79 -9.16 -15.15
CA ALA A 7 -20.45 -9.39 -14.62
C ALA A 7 -19.42 -8.30 -14.96
N ASP A 8 -19.74 -7.35 -15.84
CA ASP A 8 -18.91 -6.15 -16.11
C ASP A 8 -19.24 -4.96 -15.18
N SER A 9 -19.89 -5.21 -14.03
CA SER A 9 -20.05 -4.21 -12.96
C SER A 9 -18.83 -4.13 -12.04
N SER A 10 -17.77 -4.91 -12.29
CA SER A 10 -16.57 -4.95 -11.44
C SER A 10 -15.67 -3.72 -11.55
N GLY A 11 -15.88 -2.85 -12.54
CA GLY A 11 -15.05 -1.66 -12.75
C GLY A 11 -15.31 -0.54 -11.73
N SER A 12 -16.52 -0.44 -11.16
CA SER A 12 -16.85 0.58 -10.16
C SER A 12 -16.28 0.21 -8.80
N ASP A 13 -16.42 -1.05 -8.37
CA ASP A 13 -15.90 -1.55 -7.09
C ASP A 13 -14.35 -1.46 -7.03
N GLN A 14 -13.67 -1.67 -8.16
CA GLN A 14 -12.21 -1.54 -8.27
C GLN A 14 -11.71 -0.09 -8.15
N LEU A 15 -12.50 0.88 -8.62
CA LEU A 15 -12.16 2.31 -8.49
C LEU A 15 -12.35 2.77 -7.05
N ASP A 16 -13.42 2.34 -6.39
CA ASP A 16 -13.67 2.62 -4.97
C ASP A 16 -12.55 2.00 -4.10
N GLU A 17 -12.16 0.74 -4.35
CA GLU A 17 -11.05 0.09 -3.63
C GLU A 17 -9.70 0.80 -3.82
N ALA A 18 -9.41 1.30 -5.03
CA ALA A 18 -8.18 2.03 -5.30
C ALA A 18 -8.12 3.38 -4.57
N VAL A 19 -9.26 4.07 -4.46
CA VAL A 19 -9.37 5.32 -3.70
C VAL A 19 -9.22 5.05 -2.20
N GLU A 20 -9.90 4.03 -1.66
CA GLU A 20 -9.76 3.65 -0.26
C GLU A 20 -8.32 3.25 0.11
N ALA A 21 -7.62 2.54 -0.78
CA ALA A 21 -6.22 2.20 -0.59
C ALA A 21 -5.31 3.44 -0.61
N ALA A 22 -5.58 4.41 -1.49
CA ALA A 22 -4.83 5.67 -1.57
C ALA A 22 -5.08 6.58 -0.36
N GLU A 23 -6.30 6.62 0.16
CA GLU A 23 -6.64 7.36 1.39
C GLU A 23 -5.97 6.74 2.62
N GLN A 24 -5.98 5.40 2.74
CA GLN A 24 -5.27 4.70 3.81
C GLN A 24 -3.76 4.92 3.76
N HIS A 25 -3.16 4.95 2.57
CA HIS A 25 -1.73 5.25 2.41
C HIS A 25 -1.40 6.66 2.86
N GLN A 26 -2.19 7.66 2.46
CA GLN A 26 -1.97 9.05 2.87
C GLN A 26 -2.06 9.22 4.40
N GLN A 27 -3.04 8.57 5.04
CA GLN A 27 -3.15 8.60 6.49
C GLN A 27 -1.94 7.96 7.18
N ALA A 28 -1.43 6.84 6.66
CA ALA A 28 -0.24 6.19 7.18
C ALA A 28 1.01 7.08 7.07
N ASP A 29 1.16 7.82 5.96
CA ASP A 29 2.24 8.79 5.77
C ASP A 29 2.13 9.97 6.76
N GLU A 30 0.91 10.42 7.07
CA GLU A 30 0.67 11.50 8.03
C GLU A 30 0.95 11.09 9.49
N ASP A 31 0.65 9.85 9.84
CA ASP A 31 0.86 9.29 11.18
C ASP A 31 2.29 8.74 11.38
N ALA A 32 3.10 8.64 10.32
CA ALA A 32 4.48 8.18 10.40
C ALA A 32 5.34 9.14 11.25
N ASP A 33 6.03 8.61 12.27
CA ASP A 33 6.98 9.43 13.04
C ASP A 33 8.24 9.67 12.20
N PRO A 34 8.59 10.93 11.88
CA PRO A 34 9.78 11.24 11.06
C PRO A 34 11.11 10.87 11.73
N ASN A 35 11.09 10.51 13.01
CA ASN A 35 12.24 10.03 13.78
C ASN A 35 12.20 8.52 14.04
N GLU A 36 11.23 7.79 13.49
CA GLU A 36 11.22 6.33 13.62
C GLU A 36 12.39 5.72 12.84
N HIS A 37 13.10 4.81 13.51
CA HIS A 37 14.22 4.08 12.95
C HIS A 37 13.98 2.58 13.04
N VAL A 38 14.23 1.88 11.93
CA VAL A 38 14.09 0.42 11.81
C VAL A 38 15.46 -0.23 11.63
N VAL A 39 15.65 -1.41 12.21
CA VAL A 39 16.86 -2.22 12.01
C VAL A 39 16.64 -3.15 10.82
N VAL A 40 17.35 -2.88 9.74
CA VAL A 40 17.32 -3.70 8.53
C VAL A 40 18.48 -4.69 8.54
N ARG A 41 18.17 -5.94 8.23
CA ARG A 41 19.20 -6.97 8.00
C ARG A 41 19.55 -7.04 6.53
N ASP A 42 20.81 -6.81 6.21
CA ASP A 42 21.38 -7.03 4.89
C ASP A 42 21.24 -8.53 4.52
N PRO A 43 20.55 -8.87 3.43
CA PRO A 43 20.31 -10.27 3.07
C PRO A 43 21.56 -10.96 2.52
N GLU A 44 22.54 -10.22 1.99
CA GLU A 44 23.76 -10.75 1.39
C GLU A 44 24.85 -10.95 2.44
N THR A 45 25.00 -9.98 3.34
CA THR A 45 26.08 -9.98 4.35
C THR A 45 25.61 -10.34 5.75
N GLY A 46 24.30 -10.35 5.98
CA GLY A 46 23.69 -10.62 7.29
C GLY A 46 23.87 -9.50 8.31
N ARG A 47 24.51 -8.38 7.95
CA ARG A 47 24.78 -7.25 8.83
C ARG A 47 23.49 -6.50 9.17
N LEU A 48 23.45 -5.93 10.36
CA LEU A 48 22.36 -5.07 10.79
C LEU A 48 22.75 -3.60 10.59
N ARG A 49 21.82 -2.79 10.11
CA ARG A 49 21.96 -1.34 9.99
C ARG A 49 20.64 -0.65 10.32
N GLU A 50 20.73 0.51 10.95
CA GLU A 50 19.57 1.34 11.26
C GLU A 50 19.26 2.29 10.10
N GLU A 51 18.01 2.34 9.68
CA GLU A 51 17.49 3.22 8.63
C GLU A 51 16.22 3.92 9.13
N ARG A 52 15.84 5.04 8.49
CA ARG A 52 14.55 5.68 8.80
C ARG A 52 13.40 4.84 8.28
N ALA A 53 12.30 4.76 9.03
CA ALA A 53 11.04 4.25 8.50
C ALA A 53 10.54 5.19 7.39
N GLN A 54 9.97 4.62 6.33
CA GLN A 54 9.36 5.30 5.19
C GLN A 54 7.93 4.81 5.04
#